data_AF-A0A7Y1ZEP7-F1
#
_entry.id   AF-A0A7Y1ZEP7-F1
#
_cell.length_a   1.000
_cell.length_b   1.000
_cell.length_c   1.000
_cell.angle_alpha   90.00
_cell.angle_beta   90.00
_cell.angle_gamma   90.00
#
_symmetry.space_group_name_H-M   'P 1'
#
loop_
_entity.id
_entity.type
_entity.pdbx_description
1 polymer ?
#
loop_
_entity_poly.entity_id
_entity_poly.type
_entity_poly.pdbx_seq_one_letter_code
_entity_poly.pdbx_strand_id
1 'polypeptide(L)'
;FDMRNGGERVPMGSDTASSEIPQFRVGAVGAFKQNPGCPEYAARGLGAERVASLCGGECYNPSDERHLIDRIEIVRIRPQVAPDEPVGDLIEDPWRVFDCAPKQAGCQVKFEDAEFVNAGRETLYYARAIQEPTQMVNANNLRCEYNEQGECIAVNPCYGDFRTPKDEDCLAPAAQRAWSSPIFVAFEPRTADARNEETP
;
A
#
# COMPACT_ATOMS: atom_id res chain seq x y z
N PHE A 1 6.69 0.60 7.81
CA PHE A 1 6.54 -0.86 7.83
C PHE A 1 7.90 -1.38 8.20
N ASP A 2 7.95 -2.16 9.26
CA ASP A 2 9.22 -2.57 9.86
C ASP A 2 9.05 -3.97 10.44
N MET A 3 10.06 -4.81 10.25
CA MET A 3 10.21 -6.05 10.99
C MET A 3 10.91 -5.76 12.34
N ARG A 4 10.59 -6.57 13.34
CA ARG A 4 11.30 -6.67 14.60
C ARG A 4 12.08 -7.96 14.61
N ASN A 5 13.38 -7.85 14.86
CA ASN A 5 14.26 -9.00 15.07
C ASN A 5 14.88 -8.80 16.46
N GLY A 6 14.37 -9.53 17.46
CA GLY A 6 14.66 -9.23 18.86
C GLY A 6 14.29 -7.79 19.24
N GLY A 7 15.27 -7.04 19.76
CA GLY A 7 15.12 -5.62 20.13
C GLY A 7 15.29 -4.62 18.98
N GLU A 8 15.77 -5.07 17.82
CA GLU A 8 16.15 -4.20 16.70
C GLU A 8 15.02 -4.03 15.68
N ARG A 9 15.04 -2.86 15.03
CA ARG A 9 14.10 -2.49 13.97
C ARG A 9 14.77 -2.71 12.62
N VAL A 10 14.16 -3.56 11.79
CA VAL A 10 14.56 -3.76 10.40
C VAL A 10 13.58 -2.99 9.51
N PRO A 11 14.01 -1.91 8.84
CA PRO A 11 13.11 -1.06 8.07
C PRO A 11 12.66 -1.70 6.74
N MET A 12 11.57 -1.18 6.18
CA MET A 12 11.19 -1.48 4.80
C MET A 12 12.33 -1.23 3.80
N GLY A 13 12.50 -2.13 2.83
CA GLY A 13 13.59 -2.12 1.86
C GLY A 13 14.85 -2.87 2.29
N SER A 14 14.82 -3.55 3.45
CA SER A 14 15.95 -4.34 3.94
C SER A 14 15.92 -5.79 3.48
N ASP A 15 17.12 -6.34 3.33
CA ASP A 15 17.40 -7.78 3.29
C ASP A 15 17.88 -8.21 4.68
N THR A 16 17.27 -9.25 5.24
CA THR A 16 17.63 -9.76 6.56
C THR A 16 17.48 -11.27 6.63
N ALA A 17 17.98 -11.86 7.71
CA ALA A 17 17.84 -13.27 8.00
C ALA A 17 17.25 -13.48 9.40
N SER A 18 16.47 -14.55 9.56
CA SER A 18 15.93 -14.93 10.86
C SER A 18 15.79 -16.43 11.00
N SER A 19 15.96 -16.90 12.22
CA SER A 19 15.71 -18.28 12.65
C SER A 19 14.42 -18.40 13.49
N GLU A 20 13.70 -17.28 13.64
CA GLU A 20 12.54 -17.13 14.52
C GLU A 20 11.32 -16.65 13.73
N ILE A 21 10.15 -16.65 14.38
CA ILE A 21 8.92 -16.11 13.79
C ILE A 21 9.08 -14.59 13.58
N PRO A 22 9.04 -14.09 12.34
CA PRO A 22 9.24 -12.68 12.07
C PRO A 22 8.01 -11.90 12.53
N GLN A 23 8.25 -10.83 13.31
CA GLN A 23 7.22 -9.95 13.82
C GLN A 23 7.28 -8.60 13.10
N PHE A 24 6.14 -8.02 12.77
CA PHE A 24 6.08 -6.80 11.99
C PHE A 24 5.20 -5.74 12.64
N ARG A 25 5.47 -4.49 12.30
CA ARG A 25 4.61 -3.34 12.60
C ARG A 25 4.41 -2.50 11.35
N VAL A 26 3.15 -2.14 11.09
CA VAL A 26 2.78 -1.17 10.06
C VAL A 26 2.12 0.01 10.75
N GLY A 27 2.46 1.20 10.30
CA GLY A 27 1.73 2.43 10.61
C GLY A 27 1.45 3.16 9.32
N ALA A 28 0.22 3.62 9.14
CA ALA A 28 -0.20 4.40 7.98
C ALA A 28 -1.11 5.55 8.42
N VAL A 29 -1.01 6.67 7.72
CA VAL A 29 -1.86 7.85 7.95
C VAL A 29 -2.32 8.35 6.58
N GLY A 30 -3.61 8.71 6.47
CA GLY A 30 -4.17 9.14 5.19
C GLY A 30 -3.64 10.50 4.74
N ALA A 31 -3.82 10.80 3.46
CA ALA A 31 -3.43 12.07 2.89
C ALA A 31 -4.22 13.23 3.52
N PHE A 32 -3.64 14.43 3.51
CA PHE A 32 -4.38 15.63 3.88
C PHE A 32 -5.49 15.91 2.87
N LYS A 33 -6.68 16.24 3.36
CA LYS A 33 -7.74 16.80 2.50
C LYS A 33 -7.27 18.14 1.97
N GLN A 34 -7.53 18.43 0.70
CA GLN A 34 -7.11 19.67 0.07
C GLN A 34 -8.20 20.73 0.25
N ASN A 35 -7.79 21.92 0.70
CA ASN A 35 -8.59 23.13 0.60
C ASN A 35 -8.58 23.61 -0.86
N PRO A 36 -9.65 24.28 -1.33
CA PRO A 36 -9.70 24.80 -2.69
C PRO A 36 -8.61 25.85 -2.93
N GLY A 37 -8.12 25.91 -4.16
CA GLY A 37 -7.22 26.96 -4.61
C GLY A 37 -5.78 26.83 -4.10
N CYS A 38 -5.10 27.96 -3.95
CA CYS A 38 -3.70 28.01 -3.52
C CYS A 38 -3.56 28.65 -2.14
N PRO A 39 -2.58 28.22 -1.33
CA PRO A 39 -2.33 28.85 -0.04
C PRO A 39 -1.84 30.29 -0.23
N GLU A 40 -2.15 31.16 0.72
CA GLU A 40 -1.89 32.61 0.61
C GLU A 40 -0.40 32.94 0.35
N TYR A 41 0.51 32.16 0.93
CA TYR A 41 1.95 32.34 0.71
C TYR A 41 2.37 32.12 -0.75
N ALA A 42 1.66 31.26 -1.50
CA ALA A 42 1.95 31.02 -2.91
C ALA A 42 1.61 32.26 -3.74
N ALA A 43 0.45 32.87 -3.48
CA ALA A 43 0.06 34.12 -4.12
C ALA A 43 1.01 35.27 -3.78
N ARG A 44 1.44 35.38 -2.51
CA ARG A 44 2.41 36.40 -2.08
C ARG A 44 3.81 36.20 -2.68
N GLY A 45 4.25 34.95 -2.86
CA GLY A 45 5.59 34.64 -3.36
C GLY A 45 5.74 34.68 -4.87
N LEU A 46 4.73 34.19 -5.60
CA LEU A 46 4.80 34.05 -7.07
C LEU A 46 3.97 35.10 -7.81
N GLY A 47 3.00 35.74 -7.15
CA GLY A 47 1.99 36.57 -7.79
C GLY A 47 0.87 35.75 -8.45
N ALA A 48 -0.32 36.34 -8.55
CA ALA A 48 -1.53 35.64 -8.98
C ALA A 48 -1.44 35.06 -10.41
N GLU A 49 -0.89 35.81 -11.36
CA GLU A 49 -0.74 35.35 -12.76
C GLU A 49 0.17 34.14 -12.86
N ARG A 50 1.28 34.12 -12.10
CA ARG A 50 2.22 33.01 -12.13
C ARG A 50 1.65 31.76 -11.46
N VAL A 51 0.90 31.93 -10.37
CA VAL A 51 0.14 30.85 -9.73
C VAL A 51 -0.89 30.25 -10.70
N ALA A 52 -1.66 31.08 -11.40
CA ALA A 52 -2.62 30.61 -12.39
C ALA A 52 -1.94 29.85 -13.54
N SER A 53 -0.83 30.38 -14.07
CA SER A 53 -0.09 29.77 -15.17
C SER A 53 0.56 28.43 -14.80
N LEU A 54 1.07 28.27 -13.57
CA LEU A 54 1.81 27.07 -13.16
C LEU A 54 0.92 26.00 -12.53
N CYS A 55 -0.04 26.42 -11.72
CA CYS A 55 -0.84 25.52 -10.89
C CYS A 55 -2.30 25.44 -11.38
N GLY A 56 -2.69 26.19 -12.41
CA GLY A 56 -4.09 26.27 -12.83
C GLY A 56 -5.02 26.86 -11.77
N GLY A 57 -4.46 27.54 -10.77
CA GLY A 57 -5.20 28.03 -9.61
C GLY A 57 -5.39 27.00 -8.48
N GLU A 58 -4.99 25.74 -8.67
CA GLU A 58 -5.13 24.65 -7.70
C GLU A 58 -3.74 24.15 -7.26
N CYS A 59 -3.27 24.62 -6.11
CA CYS A 59 -1.96 24.25 -5.57
C CYS A 59 -2.10 23.15 -4.52
N TYR A 60 -0.97 22.58 -4.08
CA TYR A 60 -0.95 21.83 -2.83
C TYR A 60 -1.35 22.76 -1.66
N ASN A 61 -2.58 22.58 -1.16
CA ASN A 61 -3.21 23.41 -0.16
C ASN A 61 -3.83 22.52 0.93
N PRO A 62 -3.00 21.85 1.75
CA PRO A 62 -3.49 20.89 2.73
C PRO A 62 -4.31 21.57 3.82
N SER A 63 -5.42 20.96 4.19
CA SER A 63 -6.16 21.26 5.41
C SER A 63 -5.55 20.57 6.63
N ASP A 64 -6.11 20.84 7.81
CA ASP A 64 -5.74 20.16 9.06
C ASP A 64 -6.41 18.78 9.21
N GLU A 65 -7.31 18.42 8.28
CA GLU A 65 -7.96 17.12 8.23
C GLU A 65 -7.27 16.17 7.25
N ARG A 66 -7.35 14.89 7.56
CA ARG A 66 -6.86 13.80 6.74
C ARG A 66 -7.99 12.90 6.32
N HIS A 67 -7.78 12.25 5.19
CA HIS A 67 -8.55 11.09 4.82
C HIS A 67 -8.29 9.93 5.79
N LEU A 68 -9.28 9.09 5.96
CA LEU A 68 -9.18 7.92 6.82
C LEU A 68 -8.43 6.79 6.11
N ILE A 69 -7.64 6.03 6.85
CA ILE A 69 -7.16 4.72 6.39
C ILE A 69 -8.29 3.74 6.63
N ASP A 70 -8.76 3.09 5.56
CA ASP A 70 -9.84 2.10 5.59
C ASP A 70 -9.31 0.76 6.12
N ARG A 71 -8.19 0.29 5.55
CA ARG A 71 -7.54 -0.96 5.95
C ARG A 71 -6.07 -1.02 5.57
N ILE A 72 -5.35 -1.95 6.19
CA ILE A 72 -3.98 -2.32 5.85
C ILE A 72 -3.98 -3.77 5.39
N GLU A 73 -3.42 -4.01 4.21
CA GLU A 73 -3.26 -5.33 3.62
C GLU A 73 -1.78 -5.73 3.66
N ILE A 74 -1.49 -6.98 3.98
CA ILE A 74 -0.12 -7.54 3.93
C ILE A 74 -0.08 -8.53 2.78
N VAL A 75 0.95 -8.40 1.96
CA VAL A 75 1.25 -9.37 0.90
C VAL A 75 2.46 -10.19 1.33
N ARG A 76 2.37 -11.49 1.13
CA ARG A 76 3.41 -12.46 1.43
C ARG A 76 3.79 -13.19 0.14
N ILE A 77 5.08 -13.25 -0.17
CA ILE A 77 5.59 -13.89 -1.38
C ILE A 77 6.73 -14.83 -1.00
N ARG A 78 6.70 -16.05 -1.51
CA ARG A 78 7.79 -17.03 -1.37
C ARG A 78 8.47 -17.20 -2.72
N PRO A 79 9.73 -16.78 -2.90
CA PRO A 79 10.43 -16.96 -4.17
C PRO A 79 10.48 -18.43 -4.57
N GLN A 80 10.29 -18.71 -5.86
CA GLN A 80 10.37 -20.06 -6.42
C GLN A 80 11.77 -20.63 -6.19
N VAL A 81 11.89 -21.86 -5.69
CA VAL A 81 13.19 -22.52 -5.42
C VAL A 81 13.52 -23.65 -6.38
N ALA A 82 12.55 -24.12 -7.18
CA ALA A 82 12.73 -25.13 -8.21
C ALA A 82 11.91 -24.79 -9.47
N PRO A 83 12.40 -25.09 -10.70
CA PRO A 83 11.71 -24.71 -11.93
C PRO A 83 10.29 -25.27 -12.08
N ASP A 84 10.02 -26.42 -11.47
CA ASP A 84 8.75 -27.15 -11.51
C ASP A 84 7.82 -26.83 -10.33
N GLU A 85 8.23 -25.96 -9.41
CA GLU A 85 7.40 -25.54 -8.28
C GLU A 85 6.22 -24.67 -8.78
N PRO A 86 4.96 -25.03 -8.46
CA PRO A 86 3.79 -24.24 -8.82
C PRO A 86 3.85 -22.83 -8.20
N VAL A 87 3.69 -21.79 -9.01
CA VAL A 87 3.74 -20.38 -8.57
C VAL A 87 2.47 -19.91 -7.87
N GLY A 88 1.32 -20.55 -8.16
CA GLY A 88 0.01 -20.07 -7.71
C GLY A 88 -0.09 -19.85 -6.20
N ASP A 89 0.47 -20.75 -5.41
CA ASP A 89 0.40 -20.70 -3.94
C ASP A 89 1.58 -19.93 -3.30
N LEU A 90 2.50 -19.41 -4.12
CA LEU A 90 3.68 -18.67 -3.66
C LEU A 90 3.43 -17.17 -3.50
N ILE A 91 2.33 -16.64 -4.04
CA ILE A 91 1.97 -15.21 -3.97
C ILE A 91 0.62 -15.09 -3.28
N GLU A 92 0.64 -14.57 -2.06
CA GLU A 92 -0.56 -14.34 -1.26
C GLU A 92 -0.86 -12.83 -1.19
N ASP A 93 -1.70 -12.35 -2.12
CA ASP A 93 -2.16 -10.95 -2.20
C ASP A 93 -3.71 -10.86 -2.15
N PRO A 94 -4.31 -10.45 -1.02
CA PRO A 94 -3.68 -10.21 0.29
C PRO A 94 -3.50 -11.51 1.09
N TRP A 95 -2.41 -11.61 1.85
CA TRP A 95 -2.22 -12.65 2.86
C TRP A 95 -2.99 -12.33 4.15
N ARG A 96 -2.96 -11.07 4.58
CA ARG A 96 -3.73 -10.59 5.75
C ARG A 96 -4.37 -9.25 5.45
N VAL A 97 -5.54 -9.02 6.04
CA VAL A 97 -6.27 -7.75 5.97
C VAL A 97 -6.61 -7.31 7.39
N PHE A 98 -6.35 -6.03 7.67
CA PHE A 98 -6.64 -5.41 8.96
C PHE A 98 -7.50 -4.17 8.74
N ASP A 99 -8.75 -4.21 9.20
CA ASP A 99 -9.63 -3.05 9.17
C ASP A 99 -9.17 -1.99 10.17
N CYS A 100 -9.26 -0.73 9.77
CA CYS A 100 -8.80 0.39 10.54
C CYS A 100 -9.99 1.17 11.12
N ALA A 101 -9.88 1.54 12.40
CA ALA A 101 -10.86 2.44 13.00
C ALA A 101 -10.80 3.83 12.32
N PRO A 102 -11.93 4.53 12.18
CA PRO A 102 -12.00 5.83 11.50
C PRO A 102 -11.32 6.93 12.34
N LYS A 103 -9.99 6.99 12.30
CA LYS A 103 -9.17 7.89 13.12
C LYS A 103 -8.24 8.74 12.25
N GLN A 104 -8.27 10.05 12.49
CA GLN A 104 -7.40 11.05 11.84
C GLN A 104 -5.90 10.81 12.10
N ALA A 105 -5.56 10.24 13.26
CA ALA A 105 -4.18 9.87 13.62
C ALA A 105 -3.62 8.68 12.82
N GLY A 106 -4.44 8.06 11.97
CA GLY A 106 -4.08 6.90 11.17
C GLY A 106 -4.32 5.57 11.89
N CYS A 107 -3.68 4.53 11.36
CA CYS A 107 -3.87 3.14 11.74
C CYS A 107 -2.51 2.47 12.00
N GLN A 108 -2.46 1.63 13.04
CA GLN A 108 -1.27 0.86 13.37
C GLN A 108 -1.65 -0.58 13.64
N VAL A 109 -0.94 -1.50 13.00
CA VAL A 109 -1.17 -2.95 13.12
C VAL A 109 0.14 -3.65 13.39
N LYS A 110 0.05 -4.79 14.07
CA LYS A 110 1.16 -5.71 14.29
C LYS A 110 0.72 -7.10 13.85
N PHE A 111 1.62 -7.85 13.26
CA PHE A 111 1.36 -9.20 12.81
C PHE A 111 2.65 -10.01 12.82
N GLU A 112 2.51 -11.32 12.67
CA GLU A 112 3.62 -12.26 12.60
C GLU A 112 3.32 -13.36 11.57
N ASP A 113 4.38 -14.01 11.08
CA ASP A 113 4.27 -15.21 10.26
C ASP A 113 4.69 -16.46 11.04
N ALA A 114 3.73 -17.10 11.69
CA ALA A 114 3.96 -18.34 12.43
C ALA A 114 4.37 -19.53 11.53
N GLU A 115 4.11 -19.45 10.21
CA GLU A 115 4.46 -20.50 9.26
C GLU A 115 5.91 -20.38 8.78
N PHE A 116 6.54 -19.20 8.94
CA PHE A 116 7.88 -18.91 8.41
C PHE A 116 8.92 -19.96 8.80
N VAL A 117 8.97 -20.32 10.08
CA VAL A 117 9.94 -21.29 10.61
C VAL A 117 9.69 -22.69 10.05
N ASN A 118 8.43 -23.10 9.93
CA ASN A 118 8.06 -24.41 9.38
C ASN A 118 8.27 -24.47 7.86
N ALA A 119 8.09 -23.35 7.16
CA ALA A 119 8.34 -23.25 5.74
C ALA A 119 9.85 -23.30 5.43
N GLY A 120 10.69 -22.83 6.34
CA GLY A 120 12.15 -22.99 6.27
C GLY A 120 12.80 -22.36 5.03
N ARG A 121 12.18 -21.31 4.48
CA ARG A 121 12.59 -20.69 3.21
C ARG A 121 12.44 -19.18 3.25
N GLU A 122 13.11 -18.51 2.32
CA GLU A 122 12.98 -17.07 2.15
C GLU A 122 11.51 -16.66 1.92
N THR A 123 11.10 -15.60 2.60
CA THR A 123 9.78 -15.02 2.44
C THR A 123 9.90 -13.50 2.40
N LEU A 124 9.21 -12.90 1.44
CA LEU A 124 9.12 -11.46 1.25
C LEU A 124 7.77 -10.96 1.74
N TYR A 125 7.81 -9.81 2.42
CA TYR A 125 6.61 -9.16 2.94
C TYR A 125 6.59 -7.70 2.52
N TYR A 126 5.42 -7.20 2.14
CA TYR A 126 5.17 -5.76 2.07
C TYR A 126 3.76 -5.42 2.50
N ALA A 127 3.56 -4.17 2.90
CA ALA A 127 2.27 -3.65 3.32
C ALA A 127 1.69 -2.72 2.26
N ARG A 128 0.38 -2.80 2.08
CA ARG A 128 -0.43 -1.91 1.26
C ARG A 128 -1.47 -1.23 2.16
N ALA A 129 -1.37 0.08 2.33
CA ALA A 129 -2.35 0.86 3.06
C ALA A 129 -3.41 1.39 2.08
N ILE A 130 -4.68 1.14 2.39
CA ILE A 130 -5.82 1.54 1.59
C ILE A 130 -6.53 2.69 2.29
N GLN A 131 -6.64 3.83 1.61
CA GLN A 131 -7.37 4.99 2.10
C GLN A 131 -8.88 4.85 1.77
N GLU A 132 -9.73 5.55 2.52
CA GLU A 132 -11.13 5.73 2.13
C GLU A 132 -11.25 6.23 0.67
N PRO A 133 -12.29 5.82 -0.07
CA PRO A 133 -12.45 6.24 -1.45
C PRO A 133 -12.58 7.75 -1.61
N THR A 134 -11.93 8.29 -2.64
CA THR A 134 -12.08 9.68 -3.07
C THR A 134 -12.47 9.71 -4.55
N GLN A 135 -13.06 10.81 -5.00
CA GLN A 135 -13.25 11.02 -6.44
C GLN A 135 -11.89 11.06 -7.13
N MET A 136 -11.74 10.29 -8.19
CA MET A 136 -10.52 10.15 -8.96
C MET A 136 -10.84 10.16 -10.44
N VAL A 137 -10.02 10.87 -11.20
CA VAL A 137 -10.09 10.86 -12.67
C VAL A 137 -9.77 9.46 -13.17
N ASN A 138 -10.56 8.95 -14.10
CA ASN A 138 -10.43 7.64 -14.74
C ASN A 138 -10.51 6.44 -13.79
N ALA A 139 -11.06 6.61 -12.59
CA ALA A 139 -11.26 5.51 -11.64
C ALA A 139 -12.32 4.48 -12.09
N ASN A 140 -13.14 4.83 -13.07
CA ASN A 140 -14.07 3.94 -13.75
C ASN A 140 -13.96 4.16 -15.27
N ASN A 141 -12.78 3.87 -15.83
CA ASN A 141 -12.47 4.20 -17.21
C ASN A 141 -13.20 3.32 -18.24
N LEU A 142 -13.51 2.07 -17.89
CA LEU A 142 -14.24 1.11 -18.74
C LEU A 142 -15.64 0.88 -18.18
N ARG A 143 -16.52 1.85 -18.41
CA ARG A 143 -17.91 1.78 -17.92
C ARG A 143 -18.70 0.82 -18.77
N CYS A 144 -19.67 0.16 -18.15
CA CYS A 144 -20.52 -0.81 -18.80
C CYS A 144 -21.98 -0.41 -18.66
N GLU A 145 -22.72 -0.51 -19.76
CA GLU A 145 -24.17 -0.61 -19.73
C GLU A 145 -24.53 -2.07 -19.46
N TYR A 146 -25.39 -2.29 -18.47
CA TYR A 146 -25.76 -3.63 -18.00
C TYR A 146 -27.21 -3.96 -18.39
N ASN A 147 -27.46 -5.22 -18.75
CA ASN A 147 -28.83 -5.74 -18.91
C ASN A 147 -29.46 -6.09 -17.55
N GLU A 148 -30.71 -6.57 -17.56
CA GLU A 148 -31.45 -6.98 -16.35
C GLU A 148 -30.78 -8.14 -15.60
N GLN A 149 -29.91 -8.90 -16.25
CA GLN A 149 -29.15 -10.02 -15.70
C GLN A 149 -27.79 -9.58 -15.12
N GLY A 150 -27.43 -8.29 -15.24
CA GLY A 150 -26.15 -7.75 -14.77
C GLY A 150 -24.98 -8.02 -15.71
N GLU A 151 -25.23 -8.41 -16.96
CA GLU A 151 -24.20 -8.62 -17.98
C GLU A 151 -23.88 -7.31 -18.69
N CYS A 152 -22.60 -7.01 -18.89
CA CYS A 152 -22.17 -5.84 -19.66
C CYS A 152 -22.49 -6.05 -21.15
N ILE A 153 -23.41 -5.25 -21.68
CA ILE A 153 -23.86 -5.33 -23.08
C ILE A 153 -23.19 -4.30 -23.97
N ALA A 154 -22.70 -3.20 -23.40
CA ALA A 154 -21.93 -2.18 -24.13
C ALA A 154 -20.90 -1.53 -23.21
N VAL A 155 -19.68 -1.34 -23.70
CA VAL A 155 -18.64 -0.58 -22.99
C VAL A 155 -18.68 0.86 -23.46
N ASN A 156 -18.76 1.79 -22.53
CA ASN A 156 -18.71 3.23 -22.77
C ASN A 156 -17.51 3.86 -22.03
N PRO A 157 -16.31 3.83 -22.64
CA PRO A 157 -15.11 4.33 -21.98
C PRO A 157 -15.21 5.82 -21.66
N CYS A 158 -14.54 6.25 -20.58
CA CYS A 158 -14.22 7.66 -20.43
C CYS A 158 -12.95 7.98 -21.22
N TYR A 159 -13.08 8.77 -22.29
CA TYR A 159 -11.98 9.02 -23.21
C TYR A 159 -11.06 10.14 -22.75
N GLY A 160 -11.53 11.00 -21.84
CA GLY A 160 -10.74 12.14 -21.33
C GLY A 160 -10.37 13.16 -22.41
N ASP A 161 -11.06 13.13 -23.56
CA ASP A 161 -10.89 14.03 -24.69
C ASP A 161 -12.26 14.52 -25.20
N PHE A 162 -12.30 15.14 -26.38
CA PHE A 162 -13.50 15.73 -26.97
C PHE A 162 -14.67 14.74 -27.19
N ARG A 163 -14.44 13.42 -27.11
CA ARG A 163 -15.48 12.39 -27.20
C ARG A 163 -16.30 12.26 -25.92
N THR A 164 -15.77 12.73 -24.80
CA THR A 164 -16.46 12.79 -23.51
C THR A 164 -16.84 14.25 -23.22
N PRO A 165 -18.11 14.52 -22.86
CA PRO A 165 -18.53 15.83 -22.36
C PRO A 165 -17.55 16.37 -21.30
N LYS A 166 -17.18 17.65 -21.44
CA LYS A 166 -16.13 18.26 -20.62
C LYS A 166 -16.51 18.32 -19.13
N ASP A 167 -17.80 18.43 -18.83
CA ASP A 167 -18.39 18.47 -17.49
C ASP A 167 -18.48 17.09 -16.82
N GLU A 168 -18.17 16.01 -17.53
CA GLU A 168 -18.19 14.66 -16.98
C GLU A 168 -16.93 14.35 -16.14
N ASP A 169 -15.82 15.07 -16.37
CA ASP A 169 -14.52 15.03 -15.66
C ASP A 169 -13.91 13.62 -15.47
N CYS A 170 -14.50 12.58 -16.04
CA CYS A 170 -14.16 11.18 -15.84
C CYS A 170 -13.99 10.77 -14.37
N LEU A 171 -14.74 11.39 -13.45
CA LEU A 171 -14.60 11.13 -12.02
C LEU A 171 -15.38 9.89 -11.60
N ALA A 172 -14.74 9.05 -10.79
CA ALA A 172 -15.39 7.97 -10.08
C ALA A 172 -14.74 7.75 -8.71
N PRO A 173 -15.45 7.19 -7.72
CA PRO A 173 -14.86 6.87 -6.43
C PRO A 173 -13.86 5.72 -6.57
N ALA A 174 -12.63 5.92 -6.10
CA ALA A 174 -11.65 4.87 -5.93
C ALA A 174 -10.79 5.09 -4.68
N ALA A 175 -10.30 3.99 -4.12
CA ALA A 175 -9.43 4.00 -2.95
C ALA A 175 -7.97 4.16 -3.38
N GLN A 176 -7.33 5.22 -2.89
CA GLN A 176 -5.90 5.44 -3.05
C GLN A 176 -5.09 4.41 -2.24
N ARG A 177 -3.91 4.05 -2.75
CA ARG A 177 -3.07 2.99 -2.19
C ARG A 177 -1.65 3.48 -1.97
N ALA A 178 -1.09 3.22 -0.80
CA ALA A 178 0.32 3.42 -0.52
C ALA A 178 1.00 2.07 -0.26
N TRP A 179 2.16 1.84 -0.87
CA TRP A 179 2.89 0.58 -0.82
C TRP A 179 4.20 0.80 -0.07
N SER A 180 4.55 -0.11 0.84
CA SER A 180 5.89 -0.14 1.38
C SER A 180 6.85 -0.84 0.42
N SER A 181 8.12 -0.45 0.46
CA SER A 181 9.19 -1.32 -0.01
C SER A 181 9.12 -2.67 0.73
N PRO A 182 9.47 -3.78 0.06
CA PRO A 182 9.46 -5.09 0.67
C PRO A 182 10.57 -5.24 1.72
N ILE A 183 10.37 -6.18 2.64
CA ILE A 183 11.44 -6.74 3.48
C ILE A 183 11.63 -8.18 3.03
N PHE A 184 12.87 -8.54 2.69
CA PHE A 184 13.25 -9.90 2.33
C PHE A 184 13.79 -10.59 3.59
N VAL A 185 13.19 -11.72 3.97
CA VAL A 185 13.57 -12.47 5.17
C VAL A 185 14.04 -13.85 4.76
N ALA A 186 15.35 -14.04 4.71
CA ALA A 186 15.96 -15.35 4.54
C ALA A 186 15.77 -16.20 5.81
N PHE A 187 15.51 -17.50 5.64
CA PHE A 187 15.49 -18.43 6.77
C PHE A 187 16.90 -18.91 7.06
N GLU A 188 17.37 -18.72 8.29
CA GLU A 188 18.62 -19.28 8.79
C GLU A 188 18.31 -20.25 9.93
N PRO A 189 18.67 -21.55 9.84
CA PRO A 189 18.47 -22.46 10.95
C PRO A 189 19.36 -22.09 12.14
N ARG A 190 18.84 -22.19 13.38
CA ARG A 190 19.67 -22.07 14.59
C ARG A 190 20.76 -23.12 14.56
N THR A 191 22.03 -22.71 14.47
CA THR A 191 23.16 -23.59 14.73
C THR A 191 23.17 -23.91 16.22
N ALA A 192 23.07 -25.19 16.57
CA ALA A 192 23.28 -25.63 17.94
C ALA A 192 24.73 -25.26 18.34
N ASP A 193 24.87 -24.50 19.43
CA ASP A 193 26.14 -24.11 20.03
C ASP A 193 27.04 -25.36 20.17
N ALA A 194 28.08 -25.46 19.33
CA ALA A 194 29.15 -26.44 19.47
C ALA A 194 30.05 -26.03 20.64
N ARG A 195 29.51 -26.10 21.85
CA ARG A 195 30.23 -25.88 23.11
C ARG A 195 29.76 -26.91 24.12
N ASN A 196 30.24 -28.15 23.96
CA ASN A 196 30.42 -29.15 25.02
C ASN A 196 31.05 -30.43 24.44
N GLU A 197 32.30 -30.35 24.03
CA GLU A 197 33.21 -31.52 23.97
C GLU A 197 34.58 -31.11 24.54
N GLU A 198 34.60 -30.71 25.81
CA GLU A 198 35.77 -30.88 26.66
C GLU A 198 35.32 -31.72 27.85
N THR A 199 35.65 -33.02 27.82
CA THR A 199 35.69 -33.84 29.02
C THR A 199 37.14 -34.32 29.19
N PRO A 200 37.74 -34.18 30.38
CA PRO A 200 39.14 -34.51 30.64
C PRO A 200 39.41 -36.02 30.69
#